data_AF-A0A179FPU0-F1
#
_entry.id   AF-A0A179FPU0-F1
#
_cell.length_a   1.000
_cell.length_b   1.000
_cell.length_c   1.000
_cell.angle_alpha   90.00
_cell.angle_beta   90.00
_cell.angle_gamma   90.00
#
_symmetry.space_group_name_H-M   'P 1'
#
loop_
_entity.id
_entity.type
_entity.pdbx_description
1 polymer ?
#
loop_
_entity_poly.entity_id
_entity_poly.type
_entity_poly.pdbx_seq_one_letter_code
_entity_poly.pdbx_strand_id
1 'polypeptide(L)'
;MDAKLSIPTAPASSQGWKTFVGLRITIIVCSVLVLALTGQPASTNNVIPLLFLGPPAGLSIIWSTADALSYVLRRTHRGITPGARVGMDLIISLAYLSLEIVNGLLETAWTDEEYPSNLKEADRIHAMVSAALAFGGIATIIHIGLFIVACVETHRENTEVKVLRANALALNDM
;
A
#
# COMPACT_ATOMS: atom_id res chain seq x y z
N MET A 1 -50.74 -7.09 9.74
CA MET A 1 -50.22 -5.74 9.48
C MET A 1 -48.72 -5.89 9.35
N ASP A 2 -48.27 -6.08 8.12
CA ASP A 2 -46.93 -6.61 7.83
C ASP A 2 -45.93 -5.45 7.80
N ALA A 3 -45.17 -5.31 8.88
CA ALA A 3 -44.03 -4.41 8.94
C ALA A 3 -42.94 -4.97 8.02
N LYS A 4 -42.99 -4.60 6.73
CA LYS A 4 -41.85 -4.75 5.82
C LYS A 4 -40.70 -3.91 6.37
N LEU A 5 -39.80 -4.56 7.09
CA LEU A 5 -38.52 -4.03 7.53
C LEU A 5 -37.69 -3.72 6.28
N SER A 6 -37.76 -2.48 5.79
CA SER A 6 -36.86 -1.99 4.77
C SER A 6 -35.48 -1.85 5.40
N ILE A 7 -34.67 -2.91 5.34
CA ILE A 7 -33.24 -2.82 5.61
C ILE A 7 -32.69 -1.76 4.65
N PRO A 8 -32.10 -0.66 5.14
CA PRO A 8 -31.41 0.25 4.24
C PRO A 8 -30.22 -0.52 3.68
N THR A 9 -30.36 -0.98 2.44
CA THR A 9 -29.20 -1.38 1.66
C THR A 9 -28.44 -0.10 1.40
N ALA A 10 -27.42 0.17 2.22
CA ALA A 10 -26.49 1.24 1.95
C ALA A 10 -25.98 1.04 0.51
N PRO A 11 -26.18 2.01 -0.40
CA PRO A 11 -25.64 1.87 -1.73
C PRO A 11 -24.12 1.79 -1.59
N ALA A 12 -23.55 0.61 -1.88
CA ALA A 12 -22.13 0.49 -2.11
C ALA A 12 -21.82 1.46 -3.26
N SER A 13 -21.17 2.57 -2.94
CA SER A 13 -20.96 3.65 -3.89
C SER A 13 -20.10 3.11 -5.03
N SER A 14 -20.69 3.01 -6.23
CA SER A 14 -20.03 2.53 -7.45
C SER A 14 -18.79 3.35 -7.84
N GLN A 15 -18.62 4.52 -7.20
CA GLN A 15 -17.52 5.44 -7.37
C GLN A 15 -16.27 5.07 -6.54
N GLY A 16 -16.43 4.42 -5.38
CA GLY A 16 -15.31 4.06 -4.48
C GLY A 16 -14.41 2.95 -5.02
N TRP A 17 -14.92 2.09 -5.91
CA TRP A 17 -14.13 1.02 -6.51
C TRP A 17 -13.08 1.54 -7.51
N LYS A 18 -13.45 2.55 -8.31
CA LYS A 18 -12.53 3.11 -9.33
C LYS A 18 -11.34 3.80 -8.68
N THR A 19 -11.57 4.54 -7.59
CA THR A 19 -10.49 5.18 -6.82
C THR A 19 -9.59 4.14 -6.17
N PHE A 20 -10.16 3.07 -5.61
CA PHE A 20 -9.38 1.98 -5.02
C PHE A 20 -8.43 1.30 -6.02
N VAL A 21 -8.96 0.90 -7.19
CA VAL A 21 -8.13 0.29 -8.25
C VAL A 21 -7.10 1.28 -8.78
N GLY A 22 -7.47 2.56 -8.94
CA GLY A 22 -6.55 3.62 -9.33
C GLY A 22 -5.36 3.77 -8.38
N LEU A 23 -5.61 3.76 -7.07
CA LEU A 23 -4.55 3.82 -6.05
C LEU A 23 -3.60 2.62 -6.12
N ARG A 24 -4.11 1.40 -6.37
CA ARG A 24 -3.29 0.21 -6.58
C ARG A 24 -2.39 0.33 -7.81
N ILE A 25 -2.92 0.86 -8.91
CA ILE A 25 -2.13 1.11 -10.12
C ILE A 25 -1.04 2.14 -9.85
N THR A 26 -1.36 3.23 -9.15
CA THR A 26 -0.36 4.24 -8.75
C THR A 26 0.76 3.63 -7.91
N ILE A 27 0.42 2.79 -6.92
CA ILE A 27 1.43 2.05 -6.14
C ILE A 27 2.34 1.22 -7.06
N ILE A 28 1.77 0.44 -7.98
CA ILE A 28 2.56 -0.40 -8.91
C ILE A 28 3.52 0.47 -9.71
N VAL A 29 3.06 1.61 -10.26
CA VAL A 29 3.90 2.53 -11.02
C VAL A 29 5.02 3.09 -10.15
N CYS A 30 4.72 3.57 -8.95
CA CYS A 30 5.72 4.07 -8.00
C CYS A 30 6.75 3.00 -7.64
N SER A 31 6.33 1.77 -7.34
CA SER A 31 7.24 0.66 -6.99
C SER A 31 8.11 0.21 -8.17
N VAL A 32 7.58 0.22 -9.40
CA VAL A 32 8.39 -0.04 -10.61
C VAL A 32 9.44 1.06 -10.81
N LEU A 33 9.07 2.34 -10.59
CA LEU A 33 10.02 3.45 -10.65
C LEU A 33 11.11 3.31 -9.58
N VAL A 34 10.77 2.90 -8.35
CA VAL A 34 11.75 2.61 -7.31
C VAL A 34 12.75 1.56 -7.76
N LEU A 35 12.31 0.44 -8.34
CA LEU A 35 13.20 -0.61 -8.84
C LEU A 35 14.06 -0.14 -10.02
N ALA A 36 13.49 0.64 -10.95
CA ALA A 36 14.22 1.17 -12.10
C ALA A 36 15.30 2.17 -11.67
N LEU A 37 14.98 3.07 -10.75
CA LEU A 37 15.89 4.12 -10.26
C LEU A 37 17.00 3.55 -9.38
N THR A 38 16.71 2.52 -8.58
CA THR A 38 17.71 1.85 -7.73
C THR A 38 18.53 0.79 -8.47
N GLY A 39 18.01 0.24 -9.58
CA GLY A 39 18.72 -0.72 -10.42
C GLY A 39 19.89 -0.10 -11.22
N GLN A 40 19.81 1.20 -11.55
CA GLN A 40 20.90 1.89 -12.26
C GLN A 40 22.16 2.03 -11.38
N PRO A 41 22.11 2.55 -10.14
CA PRO A 41 23.25 2.53 -9.21
C PRO A 41 23.79 1.13 -8.91
N ALA A 42 22.94 0.10 -8.87
CA ALA A 42 23.38 -1.27 -8.65
C ALA A 42 24.32 -1.78 -9.76
N SER A 43 24.15 -1.28 -11.00
CA SER A 43 25.04 -1.61 -12.12
C SER A 43 26.45 -1.01 -11.99
N THR A 44 26.60 0.02 -11.13
CA THR A 44 27.88 0.70 -10.86
C THR A 44 28.47 0.31 -9.50
N ASN A 45 28.18 -0.90 -9.02
CA ASN A 45 28.54 -1.46 -7.70
C ASN A 45 27.87 -0.80 -6.48
N ASN A 46 26.98 0.18 -6.67
CA ASN A 46 26.20 0.76 -5.56
C ASN A 46 24.88 0.00 -5.38
N VAL A 47 24.97 -1.20 -4.80
CA VAL A 47 23.83 -2.10 -4.62
C VAL A 47 22.96 -1.77 -3.40
N ILE A 48 23.42 -0.87 -2.52
CA ILE A 48 22.79 -0.57 -1.23
C ILE A 48 21.34 -0.11 -1.42
N PRO A 49 21.02 0.90 -2.26
CA PRO A 49 19.65 1.37 -2.41
C PRO A 49 18.72 0.27 -2.94
N LEU A 50 19.20 -0.57 -3.85
CA LEU A 50 18.43 -1.69 -4.39
C LEU A 50 18.17 -2.77 -3.33
N LEU A 51 19.14 -3.06 -2.47
CA LEU A 51 19.00 -4.06 -1.41
C LEU A 51 17.94 -3.64 -0.37
N PHE A 52 17.89 -2.35 -0.02
CA PHE A 52 16.94 -1.82 0.97
C PHE A 52 15.56 -1.53 0.37
N LEU A 53 15.48 -0.87 -0.78
CA LEU A 53 14.18 -0.48 -1.39
C LEU A 53 13.59 -1.54 -2.31
N GLY A 54 14.39 -2.50 -2.79
CA GLY A 54 13.96 -3.55 -3.70
C GLY A 54 12.93 -4.51 -3.11
N PRO A 55 13.17 -5.11 -1.93
CA PRO A 55 12.21 -6.01 -1.29
C PRO A 55 10.81 -5.41 -1.04
N PRO A 56 10.66 -4.21 -0.41
CA PRO A 56 9.35 -3.62 -0.21
C PRO A 56 8.67 -3.25 -1.54
N ALA A 57 9.43 -2.79 -2.55
CA ALA A 57 8.89 -2.52 -3.88
C ALA A 57 8.39 -3.77 -4.59
N GLY A 58 9.15 -4.87 -4.55
CA GLY A 58 8.74 -6.15 -5.12
C GLY A 58 7.48 -6.70 -4.45
N LEU A 59 7.44 -6.70 -3.11
CA LEU A 59 6.26 -7.12 -2.34
C LEU A 59 5.04 -6.26 -2.65
N SER A 60 5.23 -4.94 -2.77
CA SER A 60 4.18 -3.99 -3.09
C SER A 60 3.58 -4.22 -4.48
N ILE A 61 4.41 -4.51 -5.49
CA ILE A 61 3.95 -4.86 -6.84
C ILE A 61 3.12 -6.15 -6.79
N ILE A 62 3.64 -7.20 -6.14
CA ILE A 62 2.96 -8.49 -6.06
C ILE A 62 1.60 -8.32 -5.37
N TRP A 63 1.58 -7.67 -4.21
CA TRP A 63 0.37 -7.44 -3.44
C TRP A 63 -0.65 -6.59 -4.19
N SER A 64 -0.22 -5.45 -4.72
CA SER A 64 -1.11 -4.53 -5.42
C SER A 64 -1.68 -5.14 -6.70
N THR A 65 -0.88 -5.97 -7.40
CA THR A 65 -1.34 -6.72 -8.57
C THR A 65 -2.35 -7.81 -8.16
N ALA A 66 -2.07 -8.57 -7.09
CA ALA A 66 -2.97 -9.61 -6.62
C ALA A 66 -4.32 -9.06 -6.16
N ASP A 67 -4.33 -7.93 -5.45
CA ASP A 67 -5.55 -7.27 -5.00
C ASP A 67 -6.32 -6.66 -6.19
N ALA A 68 -5.65 -5.93 -7.09
CA ALA A 68 -6.27 -5.38 -8.30
C ALA A 68 -6.85 -6.48 -9.21
N LEU A 69 -6.14 -7.60 -9.37
CA LEU A 69 -6.60 -8.73 -10.17
C LEU A 69 -7.79 -9.44 -9.53
N SER A 70 -7.77 -9.60 -8.20
CA SER A 70 -8.89 -10.16 -7.44
C SER A 70 -10.16 -9.33 -7.62
N TYR A 71 -10.00 -8.01 -7.71
CA TYR A 71 -11.06 -7.05 -8.02
C TYR A 71 -11.58 -7.25 -9.45
N VAL A 72 -10.71 -7.23 -10.46
CA VAL A 72 -11.11 -7.30 -11.88
C VAL A 72 -11.72 -8.65 -12.27
N LEU A 73 -11.18 -9.76 -11.77
CA LEU A 73 -11.62 -11.10 -12.17
C LEU A 73 -12.88 -11.58 -11.44
N ARG A 74 -13.15 -11.10 -10.22
CA ARG A 74 -14.30 -11.56 -9.42
C ARG A 74 -15.43 -10.54 -9.45
N ARG A 75 -16.30 -10.64 -10.46
CA ARG A 75 -17.54 -9.84 -10.61
C ARG A 75 -18.50 -9.91 -9.41
N THR A 76 -18.30 -10.84 -8.48
CA THR A 76 -19.22 -11.12 -7.35
C THR A 76 -18.92 -10.34 -6.06
N HIS A 77 -18.09 -9.29 -6.08
CA HIS A 77 -17.81 -8.40 -4.94
C HIS A 77 -17.30 -9.05 -3.63
N ARG A 78 -17.11 -10.38 -3.58
CA ARG A 78 -16.38 -11.08 -2.51
C ARG A 78 -14.90 -11.10 -2.85
N GLY A 79 -14.24 -9.96 -2.62
CA GLY A 79 -12.79 -9.84 -2.71
C GLY A 79 -12.06 -10.57 -1.58
N ILE A 80 -10.73 -10.41 -1.54
CA ILE A 80 -9.90 -10.77 -0.38
C ILE A 80 -10.53 -10.16 0.88
N THR A 81 -10.60 -10.92 1.98
CA THR A 81 -11.26 -10.49 3.22
C THR A 81 -10.68 -9.15 3.69
N PRO A 82 -11.51 -8.24 4.22
CA PRO A 82 -11.06 -6.90 4.59
C PRO A 82 -9.92 -6.96 5.62
N GLY A 83 -9.95 -7.92 6.55
CA GLY A 83 -8.86 -8.14 7.50
C GLY A 83 -7.51 -8.51 6.88
N ALA A 84 -7.49 -9.26 5.76
CA ALA A 84 -6.24 -9.58 5.08
C ALA A 84 -5.65 -8.37 4.35
N ARG A 85 -6.50 -7.46 3.86
CA ARG A 85 -6.01 -6.19 3.27
C ARG A 85 -5.40 -5.27 4.29
N VAL A 86 -6.04 -5.15 5.46
CA VAL A 86 -5.50 -4.39 6.60
C VAL A 86 -4.09 -4.85 6.94
N GLY A 87 -3.88 -6.17 7.11
CA GLY A 87 -2.58 -6.70 7.51
C GLY A 87 -1.47 -6.45 6.49
N MET A 88 -1.75 -6.68 5.20
CA MET A 88 -0.74 -6.57 4.15
C MET A 88 -0.34 -5.13 3.86
N ASP A 89 -1.30 -4.21 3.76
CA ASP A 89 -0.98 -2.80 3.55
C ASP A 89 -0.22 -2.19 4.74
N LEU A 90 -0.53 -2.63 5.97
CA LEU A 90 0.24 -2.24 7.16
C LEU A 90 1.68 -2.76 7.09
N ILE A 91 1.88 -4.06 6.86
CA ILE A 91 3.24 -4.65 6.82
C ILE A 91 4.09 -4.01 5.73
N ILE A 92 3.53 -3.82 4.54
CA ILE A 92 4.24 -3.21 3.41
C ILE A 92 4.56 -1.74 3.71
N SER A 93 3.63 -0.98 4.29
CA SER A 93 3.91 0.42 4.66
C SER A 93 4.99 0.55 5.73
N LEU A 94 5.02 -0.34 6.72
CA LEU A 94 6.07 -0.37 7.74
C LEU A 94 7.43 -0.77 7.15
N ALA A 95 7.44 -1.72 6.22
CA ALA A 95 8.66 -2.13 5.51
C ALA A 95 9.24 -0.95 4.70
N TYR A 96 8.40 -0.26 3.92
CA TYR A 96 8.85 0.93 3.21
C TYR A 96 9.34 2.03 4.17
N LEU A 97 8.54 2.38 5.18
CA LEU A 97 8.90 3.45 6.12
C LEU A 97 10.24 3.20 6.81
N SER A 98 10.45 1.98 7.33
CA SER A 98 11.69 1.62 8.02
C SER A 98 12.90 1.62 7.08
N LEU A 99 12.77 1.03 5.90
CA LEU A 99 13.88 0.89 4.96
C LEU A 99 14.20 2.22 4.23
N GLU A 100 13.21 3.08 4.00
CA GLU A 100 13.41 4.44 3.50
C GLU A 100 14.16 5.32 4.50
N ILE A 101 13.80 5.25 5.80
CA ILE A 101 14.51 6.00 6.84
C ILE A 101 15.96 5.56 6.90
N VAL A 102 16.22 4.25 6.90
CA VAL A 102 17.60 3.72 6.89
C VAL A 102 18.35 4.19 5.64
N ASN A 103 17.75 4.08 4.46
CA ASN A 103 18.40 4.47 3.21
C ASN A 103 18.66 5.99 3.14
N GLY A 104 17.72 6.82 3.61
CA GLY A 104 17.91 8.28 3.69
C GLY A 104 19.01 8.68 4.67
N LEU A 105 19.09 8.04 5.83
CA LEU A 105 20.17 8.27 6.80
C LEU A 105 21.53 7.83 6.24
N LEU A 106 21.58 6.67 5.59
CA LEU A 106 22.81 6.18 4.95
C LEU A 106 23.25 7.12 3.82
N GLU A 107 22.33 7.61 3.00
CA GLU A 107 22.64 8.60 1.97
C GLU A 107 23.26 9.86 2.59
N THR A 108 22.73 10.37 3.70
CA THR A 108 23.32 11.55 4.36
C THR A 108 24.66 11.30 5.05
N ALA A 109 24.96 10.06 5.44
CA ALA A 109 26.12 9.74 6.26
C ALA A 109 27.35 9.29 5.44
N TRP A 110 27.15 8.63 4.30
CA TRP A 110 28.23 8.00 3.53
C TRP A 110 28.79 8.86 2.40
N THR A 111 28.11 9.94 2.03
CA THR A 111 28.44 10.68 0.80
C THR A 111 29.59 11.67 0.95
N ASP A 112 30.06 11.89 2.19
CA ASP A 112 31.21 12.75 2.45
C ASP A 112 32.56 12.01 2.40
N GLU A 113 32.60 10.68 2.56
CA GLU A 113 33.87 9.94 2.69
C GLU A 113 34.26 9.04 1.49
N GLU A 114 33.31 8.53 0.70
CA GLU A 114 33.59 7.44 -0.27
C GLU A 114 33.58 7.83 -1.78
N TYR A 115 33.38 9.11 -2.14
CA TYR A 115 33.40 9.53 -3.56
C TYR A 115 34.69 10.29 -3.97
N PRO A 116 35.71 9.61 -4.52
CA PRO A 116 36.84 10.28 -5.16
C PRO A 116 36.56 10.66 -6.63
N SER A 117 36.76 11.95 -6.94
CA SER A 117 37.13 12.59 -8.23
C SER A 117 36.10 12.90 -9.35
N ASN A 118 34.85 12.38 -9.35
CA ASN A 118 33.86 12.75 -10.37
C ASN A 118 32.51 13.20 -9.79
N LEU A 119 32.43 14.49 -9.45
CA LEU A 119 31.25 15.15 -8.88
C LEU A 119 29.96 14.91 -9.68
N LYS A 120 30.05 14.86 -11.02
CA LYS A 120 28.89 14.69 -11.90
C LYS A 120 28.22 13.32 -11.76
N GLU A 121 29.00 12.28 -11.49
CA GLU A 121 28.49 10.91 -11.32
C GLU A 121 27.83 10.76 -9.94
N ALA A 122 28.46 11.31 -8.90
CA ALA A 122 27.91 11.34 -7.54
C ALA A 122 26.55 12.08 -7.51
N ASP A 123 26.49 13.29 -8.08
CA ASP A 123 25.25 14.08 -8.17
C ASP A 123 24.13 13.32 -8.89
N ARG A 124 24.46 12.55 -9.93
CA ARG A 124 23.49 11.74 -10.66
C ARG A 124 22.93 10.61 -9.80
N ILE A 125 23.79 9.90 -9.08
CA ILE A 125 23.37 8.79 -8.21
C ILE A 125 22.50 9.31 -7.07
N HIS A 126 22.88 10.43 -6.45
CA HIS A 126 22.06 11.11 -5.45
C HIS A 126 20.69 11.50 -5.97
N ALA A 127 20.61 12.11 -7.16
CA ALA A 127 19.33 12.47 -7.76
C ALA A 127 18.45 11.24 -8.01
N MET A 128 19.03 10.11 -8.43
CA MET A 128 18.31 8.85 -8.63
C MET A 128 17.79 8.25 -7.32
N VAL A 129 18.62 8.20 -6.27
CA VAL A 129 18.23 7.65 -4.96
C VAL A 129 17.20 8.56 -4.28
N SER A 130 17.39 9.88 -4.33
CA SER A 130 16.43 10.86 -3.83
C SER A 130 15.07 10.74 -4.53
N ALA A 131 15.06 10.57 -5.87
CA ALA A 131 13.83 10.32 -6.61
C ALA A 131 13.17 8.98 -6.22
N ALA A 132 13.96 7.92 -6.01
CA ALA A 132 13.45 6.64 -5.55
C ALA A 132 12.80 6.74 -4.16
N LEU A 133 13.43 7.45 -3.22
CA LEU A 133 12.86 7.74 -1.90
C LEU A 133 11.55 8.52 -2.00
N ALA A 134 11.45 9.50 -2.90
CA ALA A 134 10.22 10.25 -3.11
C ALA A 134 9.07 9.36 -3.63
N PHE A 135 9.33 8.50 -4.62
CA PHE A 135 8.32 7.56 -5.13
C PHE A 135 7.95 6.48 -4.11
N GLY A 136 8.92 5.99 -3.34
CA GLY A 136 8.68 5.10 -2.21
C GLY A 136 7.78 5.75 -1.17
N GLY A 137 8.08 7.00 -0.76
CA GLY A 137 7.28 7.74 0.21
C GLY A 137 5.83 7.94 -0.26
N ILE A 138 5.62 8.22 -1.55
CA ILE A 138 4.27 8.29 -2.14
C ILE A 138 3.57 6.92 -2.02
N ALA A 139 4.24 5.83 -2.39
CA ALA A 139 3.67 4.48 -2.27
C ALA A 139 3.32 4.15 -0.81
N THR A 140 4.17 4.52 0.14
CA THR A 140 3.97 4.38 1.58
C THR A 140 2.72 5.11 2.05
N ILE A 141 2.57 6.38 1.68
CA ILE A 141 1.39 7.18 2.03
C ILE A 141 0.12 6.53 1.49
N ILE A 142 0.15 6.03 0.25
CA ILE A 142 -1.02 5.36 -0.35
C ILE A 142 -1.32 4.05 0.40
N HIS A 143 -0.33 3.23 0.73
CA HIS A 143 -0.54 2.01 1.53
C HIS A 143 -1.16 2.32 2.90
N ILE A 144 -0.69 3.36 3.58
CA ILE A 144 -1.28 3.81 4.86
C ILE A 144 -2.73 4.25 4.65
N GLY A 145 -3.01 5.02 3.60
CA GLY A 145 -4.37 5.43 3.26
C GLY A 145 -5.31 4.23 3.02
N LEU A 146 -4.85 3.23 2.27
CA LEU A 146 -5.62 2.00 2.01
C LEU A 146 -5.81 1.17 3.28
N PHE A 147 -4.79 1.11 4.15
CA PHE A 147 -4.90 0.49 5.48
C PHE A 147 -5.98 1.17 6.33
N ILE A 148 -6.01 2.50 6.38
CA ILE A 148 -7.02 3.25 7.15
C ILE A 148 -8.42 2.95 6.61
N VAL A 149 -8.60 2.99 5.29
CA VAL A 149 -9.89 2.67 4.66
C VAL A 149 -10.33 1.26 5.01
N ALA A 150 -9.43 0.27 4.91
CA ALA A 150 -9.74 -1.12 5.23
C ALA A 150 -10.07 -1.32 6.73
N CYS A 151 -9.42 -0.57 7.63
CA CYS A 151 -9.75 -0.55 9.06
C CYS A 151 -11.17 -0.02 9.30
N VAL A 152 -11.54 1.09 8.64
CA VAL A 152 -12.88 1.67 8.75
C VAL A 152 -13.94 0.72 8.21
N GLU A 153 -13.70 0.09 7.05
CA GLU A 153 -14.60 -0.91 6.48
C GLU A 153 -14.82 -2.10 7.43
N THR A 154 -13.72 -2.63 7.98
CA THR A 154 -13.76 -3.74 8.94
C THR A 154 -14.54 -3.36 10.21
N HIS A 155 -14.34 -2.14 10.72
CA HIS A 155 -15.06 -1.64 11.90
C HIS A 155 -16.55 -1.50 11.63
N ARG A 156 -16.92 -0.98 10.45
CA ARG A 156 -18.31 -0.83 10.02
C ARG A 156 -19.01 -2.19 9.92
N GLU A 157 -18.41 -3.16 9.23
CA GLU A 157 -18.97 -4.51 9.08
C GLU A 157 -19.14 -5.21 10.44
N ASN A 158 -18.14 -5.12 11.33
CA ASN A 158 -18.23 -5.68 12.67
C ASN A 158 -19.34 -5.03 13.52
N THR A 159 -19.62 -3.74 13.30
CA THR A 159 -20.68 -3.03 14.01
C THR A 159 -22.06 -3.46 13.50
N GLU A 160 -22.23 -3.57 12.18
CA GLU A 160 -23.48 -4.07 11.57
C GLU A 160 -23.80 -5.49 12.04
N VAL A 161 -22.82 -6.39 12.07
CA VAL A 161 -23.01 -7.77 12.56
C VAL A 161 -23.41 -7.80 14.04
N LYS A 162 -22.83 -6.93 14.88
CA LYS A 162 -23.21 -6.83 16.31
C LYS A 162 -24.65 -6.38 16.49
N VAL A 163 -25.10 -5.36 15.74
CA VAL A 163 -26.48 -4.86 15.80
C VAL A 163 -27.47 -5.93 15.34
N LEU A 164 -27.16 -6.65 14.25
CA LEU A 164 -28.01 -7.74 13.77
C LEU A 164 -28.13 -8.87 14.78
N ARG A 165 -27.03 -9.24 15.46
CA ARG A 165 -27.05 -10.24 16.53
C ARG A 165 -27.87 -9.79 17.73
N ALA A 166 -27.73 -8.53 18.15
CA ALA A 166 -28.52 -7.97 19.25
C ALA A 166 -30.02 -7.98 18.94
N ASN A 167 -30.41 -7.58 17.72
CA ASN A 167 -31.79 -7.60 17.28
C ASN A 167 -32.35 -9.03 17.19
N ALA A 168 -31.55 -9.99 16.71
CA ALA A 168 -31.96 -11.40 16.64
C ALA A 168 -32.20 -12.01 18.02
N LEU A 169 -31.39 -11.65 19.02
CA LEU A 169 -31.61 -12.07 20.41
C LEU A 169 -32.86 -11.45 21.01
N ALA A 170 -33.07 -10.14 20.82
CA ALA A 170 -34.28 -9.46 21.31
C ALA A 170 -35.59 -10.01 20.72
N LEU A 171 -35.55 -10.52 19.48
CA LEU A 171 -36.69 -11.20 18.85
C LEU A 171 -36.94 -12.60 19.40
N ASN A 172 -35.91 -13.27 19.94
CA ASN A 172 -36.04 -14.63 20.46
C ASN A 172 -36.51 -14.65 21.93
N ASP A 173 -36.47 -13.49 22.60
CA ASP A 173 -36.94 -13.29 23.97
C ASP A 173 -38.41 -12.80 24.06
N MET A 174 -39.08 -12.59 22.92
CA MET A 174 -40.51 -12.20 22.80
C MET A 174 -41.37 -13.38 22.35
#